data_AF-A0A655SK05-F1
#
_entry.id   AF-A0A655SK05-F1
#
_cell.length_a   1.000
_cell.length_b   1.000
_cell.length_c   1.000
_cell.angle_alpha   90.00
_cell.angle_beta   90.00
_cell.angle_gamma   90.00
#
_symmetry.space_group_name_H-M   'P 1'
#
loop_
_entity.id
_entity.type
_entity.pdbx_description
1 polymer ?
#
loop_
_entity_poly.entity_id
_entity_poly.type
_entity_poly.pdbx_seq_one_letter_code
_entity_poly.pdbx_strand_id
1 'polypeptide(L)'
;MQPDRLKGSQNDQIVDEVAISALFKGSTLRLDDETELKIRPAEVDEHGKIRPARLVEVKREVDSDIWCRFEGWEKFEQQMEKLNQKPQEHSQPDLSFFQELEGDWPLA
;
A
#
# COMPACT_ATOMS: atom_id res chain seq x y z
N MET A 1 -23.11 -26.11 17.17
CA MET A 1 -22.34 -26.26 15.93
C MET A 1 -21.14 -25.33 16.03
N GLN A 2 -19.94 -25.87 16.14
CA GLN A 2 -18.69 -25.09 16.10
C GLN A 2 -18.17 -25.15 14.66
N PRO A 3 -17.59 -24.07 14.09
CA PRO A 3 -17.09 -24.13 12.72
C PRO A 3 -15.88 -25.07 12.66
N ASP A 4 -15.84 -25.90 11.62
CA ASP A 4 -14.73 -26.80 11.34
C ASP A 4 -13.44 -26.00 11.19
N ARG A 5 -12.54 -26.15 12.16
CA ARG A 5 -11.17 -25.68 12.05
C ARG A 5 -10.46 -26.56 11.03
N LEU A 6 -10.23 -26.03 9.83
CA LEU A 6 -9.29 -26.58 8.85
C LEU A 6 -7.97 -26.88 9.57
N LYS A 7 -7.69 -28.16 9.79
CA LYS A 7 -6.39 -28.62 10.28
C LYS A 7 -5.39 -28.39 9.15
N GLY A 8 -4.57 -27.36 9.29
CA GLY A 8 -3.43 -27.12 8.40
C GLY A 8 -2.56 -28.37 8.31
N SER A 9 -2.13 -28.70 7.09
CA SER A 9 -1.19 -29.76 6.79
C SER A 9 0.09 -29.57 7.60
N GLN A 10 0.67 -30.66 8.13
CA GLN A 10 1.89 -30.63 8.95
C GLN A 10 3.11 -30.02 8.24
N ASN A 11 3.03 -29.81 6.92
CA ASN A 11 4.07 -29.20 6.09
C ASN A 11 3.84 -27.70 5.74
N ASP A 12 2.72 -27.10 6.16
CA ASP A 12 2.38 -25.69 5.86
C ASP A 12 2.77 -24.70 6.98
N GLN A 13 3.47 -25.17 8.03
CA GLN A 13 3.89 -24.32 9.15
C GLN A 13 5.21 -23.59 8.88
N ILE A 14 5.44 -23.11 7.66
CA ILE A 14 6.46 -22.08 7.46
C ILE A 14 5.84 -20.80 8.00
N VAL A 15 6.12 -20.53 9.27
CA VAL A 15 5.83 -19.25 9.89
C VAL A 15 6.61 -18.20 9.09
N ASP A 16 5.90 -17.49 8.22
CA ASP A 16 6.50 -16.38 7.49
C ASP A 16 6.80 -15.24 8.47
N GLU A 17 8.03 -15.23 8.95
CA GLU A 17 8.55 -14.24 9.90
C GLU A 17 8.44 -12.81 9.32
N VAL A 18 8.49 -12.68 8.00
CA VAL A 18 8.31 -11.40 7.30
C VAL A 18 6.86 -10.95 7.43
N ALA A 19 5.89 -11.84 7.19
CA ALA A 19 4.47 -11.56 7.35
C ALA A 19 4.13 -11.17 8.80
N ILE A 20 4.68 -11.89 9.79
CA ILE A 20 4.50 -11.57 11.21
C ILE A 20 5.09 -10.20 11.54
N SER A 21 6.31 -9.93 11.08
CA SER A 21 6.98 -8.65 11.31
C SER A 21 6.22 -7.48 10.67
N ALA A 22 5.63 -7.70 9.49
CA ALA A 22 4.79 -6.71 8.81
C ALA A 22 3.52 -6.40 9.62
N LEU A 23 2.85 -7.42 10.17
CA LEU A 23 1.69 -7.22 11.05
C LEU A 23 2.05 -6.38 12.28
N PHE A 24 3.20 -6.64 12.91
CA PHE A 24 3.66 -5.81 14.04
C PHE A 24 4.02 -4.38 13.66
N LYS A 25 4.37 -4.12 12.39
CA LYS A 25 4.59 -2.78 11.83
C LYS A 25 3.28 -2.07 11.41
N GLY A 26 2.13 -2.72 11.58
CA GLY A 26 0.82 -2.17 11.25
C GLY A 26 0.31 -2.51 9.85
N SER A 27 1.01 -3.36 9.10
CA SER A 27 0.49 -3.89 7.83
C SER A 27 -0.69 -4.84 8.06
N THR A 28 -1.42 -5.15 6.99
CA THR A 28 -2.43 -6.21 6.95
C THR A 28 -1.94 -7.37 6.11
N LEU A 29 -2.45 -8.57 6.39
CA LEU A 29 -2.14 -9.79 5.63
C LEU A 29 -3.40 -10.24 4.89
N ARG A 30 -3.35 -10.28 3.56
CA ARG A 30 -4.48 -10.74 2.76
C ARG A 30 -4.61 -12.26 2.87
N LEU A 31 -5.82 -12.73 3.15
CA LEU A 31 -6.15 -14.17 3.17
C LEU A 31 -6.75 -14.61 1.84
N ASP A 32 -7.68 -13.81 1.32
CA ASP A 32 -8.35 -13.99 0.05
C ASP A 32 -8.67 -12.61 -0.57
N ASP A 33 -9.55 -12.59 -1.58
CA ASP A 33 -9.93 -11.37 -2.29
C ASP A 33 -10.83 -10.43 -1.44
N GLU A 34 -11.55 -10.98 -0.46
CA GLU A 34 -12.55 -10.28 0.34
C GLU A 34 -12.12 -10.05 1.78
N THR A 35 -11.11 -10.75 2.29
CA THR A 35 -10.74 -10.75 3.71
C THR A 35 -9.25 -10.53 3.95
N GLU A 36 -8.95 -9.83 5.05
CA GLU A 36 -7.60 -9.57 5.52
C GLU A 36 -7.48 -9.75 7.03
N LEU A 37 -6.31 -10.19 7.48
CA LEU A 37 -5.91 -10.20 8.88
C LEU A 37 -5.25 -8.87 9.26
N LYS A 38 -5.68 -8.32 10.39
CA LYS A 38 -5.16 -7.08 10.95
C LYS A 38 -5.00 -7.18 12.46
N ILE A 39 -3.97 -6.55 13.00
CA ILE A 39 -3.87 -6.34 14.46
C ILE A 39 -4.76 -5.16 14.83
N ARG A 40 -5.81 -5.42 15.60
CA ARG A 40 -6.57 -4.37 16.28
C ARG A 40 -5.76 -3.92 17.51
N PRO A 41 -5.47 -2.62 17.66
CA PRO A 41 -4.75 -2.12 18.82
C PRO A 41 -5.59 -2.27 20.10
N ALA A 42 -4.95 -2.08 21.24
CA ALA A 42 -5.67 -2.02 22.50
C ALA A 42 -6.55 -0.77 22.53
N GLU A 43 -7.80 -0.92 22.97
CA GLU A 43 -8.81 0.14 22.97
C GLU A 43 -9.48 0.23 24.34
N VAL A 44 -9.78 1.43 24.79
CA VAL A 44 -10.56 1.65 26.02
C VAL A 44 -12.04 1.62 25.66
N ASP A 45 -12.82 0.79 26.35
CA ASP A 45 -14.26 0.75 26.14
C ASP A 45 -15.00 1.90 26.88
N GLU A 46 -16.30 2.02 26.62
CA GLU A 46 -17.18 3.04 27.20
C GLU A 46 -17.22 3.03 28.74
N HIS A 47 -16.80 1.93 29.35
CA HIS A 47 -16.78 1.73 30.80
C HIS A 47 -15.37 1.90 31.38
N GLY A 48 -14.39 2.34 30.57
CA GLY A 48 -13.01 2.56 30.98
C GLY A 48 -12.16 1.29 31.05
N LYS A 49 -12.66 0.14 30.60
CA LYS A 49 -11.90 -1.12 30.59
C LYS A 49 -11.09 -1.23 29.32
N ILE A 50 -9.82 -1.63 29.47
CA ILE A 50 -8.91 -1.84 28.34
C ILE A 50 -9.22 -3.20 27.69
N ARG A 51 -9.54 -3.16 26.40
CA ARG A 51 -9.56 -4.32 25.52
C ARG A 51 -8.15 -4.53 24.97
N PRO A 52 -7.54 -5.71 25.15
CA PRO A 52 -6.19 -5.95 24.67
C PRO A 52 -6.14 -5.97 23.13
N ALA A 53 -4.96 -5.71 22.60
CA ALA A 53 -4.70 -5.87 21.18
C ALA A 53 -4.95 -7.32 20.76
N ARG A 54 -5.54 -7.51 19.59
CA ARG A 54 -5.92 -8.84 19.07
C ARG A 54 -5.82 -8.90 17.56
N LEU A 55 -5.43 -10.07 17.06
CA LEU A 55 -5.52 -10.38 15.64
C LEU A 55 -6.99 -10.60 15.29
N VAL A 56 -7.45 -9.89 14.25
CA VAL A 56 -8.83 -9.96 13.78
C VAL A 56 -8.85 -10.12 12.26
N GLU A 57 -9.80 -10.89 11.77
CA GLU A 57 -10.16 -10.95 10.36
C GLU A 57 -11.17 -9.84 10.06
N VAL A 58 -10.93 -9.09 9.01
CA VAL A 58 -11.73 -7.94 8.59
C VAL A 58 -12.07 -8.11 7.12
N LYS A 59 -13.31 -7.75 6.77
CA LYS A 59 -13.70 -7.66 5.37
C LYS A 59 -12.94 -6.51 4.73
N ARG A 60 -12.23 -6.80 3.66
CA ARG A 60 -11.53 -5.83 2.84
C ARG A 60 -12.54 -4.94 2.15
N GLU A 61 -12.40 -3.63 2.33
CA GLU A 61 -13.03 -2.68 1.43
C GLU A 61 -12.24 -2.72 0.13
N VAL A 62 -12.90 -3.08 -0.96
CA VAL A 62 -12.30 -2.96 -2.29
C VAL A 62 -11.99 -1.49 -2.47
N ASP A 63 -10.72 -1.16 -2.74
CA ASP A 63 -10.30 0.21 -3.02
C ASP A 63 -11.24 0.76 -4.08
N SER A 64 -12.02 1.75 -3.69
CA SER A 64 -12.97 2.35 -4.61
C SER A 64 -12.17 3.01 -5.73
N ASP A 65 -12.60 2.85 -6.98
CA ASP A 65 -12.04 3.59 -8.14
C ASP A 65 -12.26 5.11 -8.03
N ILE A 66 -12.60 5.64 -6.85
CA ILE A 66 -12.69 7.07 -6.54
C ILE A 66 -11.38 7.77 -6.91
N TRP A 67 -10.22 7.12 -6.74
CA TRP A 67 -8.95 7.71 -7.16
C TRP A 67 -8.83 7.83 -8.69
N CYS A 68 -9.50 6.97 -9.46
CA CYS A 68 -9.60 7.05 -10.92
C CYS A 68 -10.62 8.10 -11.38
N ARG A 69 -11.46 8.63 -10.48
CA ARG A 69 -12.47 9.64 -10.78
C ARG A 69 -11.98 11.05 -10.45
N PHE A 70 -10.77 11.39 -10.90
CA PHE A 70 -10.26 12.75 -10.73
C PHE A 70 -10.95 13.71 -11.69
N GLU A 71 -11.84 14.55 -11.15
CA GLU A 71 -12.47 15.62 -11.91
C GLU A 71 -11.42 16.65 -12.33
N GLY A 72 -11.28 16.88 -13.64
CA GLY A 72 -10.31 17.85 -14.18
C GLY A 72 -9.17 17.23 -14.98
N TRP A 73 -9.11 15.90 -15.12
CA TRP A 73 -8.19 15.26 -16.06
C TRP A 73 -8.41 15.78 -17.50
N GLU A 74 -9.66 15.92 -17.92
CA GLU A 74 -10.01 16.51 -19.23
C GLU A 74 -9.48 17.95 -19.39
N LYS A 75 -9.45 18.74 -18.31
CA LYS A 75 -8.91 20.11 -18.34
C LYS A 75 -7.39 20.10 -18.45
N PHE A 76 -6.73 19.15 -17.79
CA PHE A 76 -5.29 18.93 -17.88
C PHE A 76 -4.90 18.45 -19.28
N GLU A 77 -5.64 17.52 -19.87
CA GLU A 77 -5.44 17.07 -21.27
C GLU A 77 -5.59 18.22 -22.26
N GLN A 78 -6.64 19.04 -22.13
CA GLN A 78 -6.83 20.22 -22.99
C GLN A 78 -5.73 21.28 -22.80
N GLN A 79 -5.17 21.41 -21.59
CA GLN A 79 -4.03 22.29 -21.34
C GLN A 79 -2.74 21.74 -21.95
N MET A 80 -2.50 20.43 -21.81
CA MET A 80 -1.36 19.71 -22.40
C MET A 80 -1.41 19.73 -23.92
N GLU A 81 -2.58 19.55 -24.52
CA GLU A 81 -2.75 19.59 -25.98
C GLU A 81 -2.48 20.99 -26.53
N LYS A 82 -2.92 22.05 -25.82
CA LYS A 82 -2.56 23.44 -26.14
C LYS A 82 -1.09 23.76 -25.91
N LEU A 83 -0.45 23.10 -24.94
CA LEU A 83 0.98 23.24 -24.65
C LEU A 83 1.83 22.56 -25.72
N ASN A 84 1.43 21.37 -26.17
CA ASN A 84 2.09 20.56 -27.20
C ASN A 84 1.88 21.11 -28.62
N GLN A 85 0.83 21.91 -28.85
CA GLN A 85 0.61 22.64 -30.10
C GLN A 85 1.56 23.85 -30.28
N LYS A 86 2.20 24.31 -29.20
CA LYS A 86 3.43 25.11 -29.31
C LYS A 86 4.60 24.13 -29.28
N PRO A 87 5.60 24.25 -30.16
CA PRO A 87 6.88 23.60 -29.94
C PRO A 87 7.56 24.34 -28.78
N GLN A 88 7.08 24.10 -27.55
CA GLN A 88 7.91 24.31 -26.39
C GLN A 88 8.87 23.13 -26.41
N GLU A 89 10.03 23.35 -27.03
CA GLU A 89 11.19 22.51 -26.78
C GLU A 89 11.33 22.43 -25.26
N HIS A 90 11.00 21.27 -24.69
CA HIS A 90 11.32 20.99 -23.30
C HIS A 90 12.84 21.02 -23.21
N SER A 91 13.40 22.19 -22.94
CA SER A 91 14.83 22.34 -22.74
C SER A 91 15.16 21.58 -21.47
N GLN A 92 15.89 20.47 -21.60
CA GLN A 92 16.47 19.83 -20.45
C GLN A 92 17.33 20.88 -19.73
N PRO A 93 17.23 20.98 -18.39
CA PRO A 93 18.13 21.84 -17.64
C PRO A 93 19.57 21.42 -17.92
N ASP A 94 20.47 22.39 -17.97
CA ASP A 94 21.88 22.13 -18.14
C ASP A 94 22.40 21.28 -16.97
N LEU A 95 22.83 20.06 -17.29
CA LEU A 95 23.33 19.09 -16.33
C LEU A 95 24.83 19.25 -16.07
N SER A 96 25.50 20.24 -16.66
CA SER A 96 26.94 20.49 -16.47
C SER A 96 27.33 20.87 -15.03
N PHE A 97 26.34 21.21 -14.18
CA PHE A 97 26.53 21.37 -12.74
C PHE A 97 26.90 20.06 -12.03
N PHE A 98 26.43 18.91 -12.54
CA PHE A 98 26.84 17.63 -12.01
C PHE A 98 28.29 17.39 -12.45
N GLN A 99 29.21 17.42 -11.48
CA GLN A 99 30.52 16.83 -11.71
C GLN A 99 30.24 15.37 -12.08
N GLU A 100 30.58 14.98 -13.30
CA GLU A 100 30.56 13.59 -13.75
C GLU A 100 31.52 12.80 -12.86
N LEU A 101 31.07 12.40 -11.68
CA LEU A 101 31.72 11.35 -10.92
C LEU A 101 31.47 10.07 -11.72
N GLU A 102 32.46 9.70 -12.52
CA GLU A 102 32.62 8.34 -13.04
C GLU A 102 32.50 7.36 -11.86
N GLY A 103 31.30 6.82 -11.64
CA GLY A 103 31.09 5.68 -10.74
C GLY A 103 30.24 5.86 -9.48
N ASP A 104 29.56 6.98 -9.25
CA ASP A 104 28.74 7.16 -8.03
C ASP A 104 27.23 7.24 -8.32
N TRP A 105 26.72 6.28 -9.11
CA TRP A 105 25.28 5.99 -9.16
C TRP A 105 25.01 4.82 -8.22
N PRO A 106 24.08 4.92 -7.25
CA PRO A 106 23.89 3.92 -6.18
C PRO A 106 23.29 2.58 -6.66
N LEU A 107 23.25 2.35 -7.97
CA LEU A 107 22.77 1.13 -8.62
C LEU A 107 23.84 0.46 -9.50
N ALA A 108 25.07 0.98 -9.51
CA ALA A 108 26.21 0.33 -10.18
C ALA A 108 26.78 -0.82 -9.34
#